data_AF-A0A3B8YZZ8-F1
#
_entry.id   AF-A0A3B8YZZ8-F1
#
_cell.length_a   1.000
_cell.length_b   1.000
_cell.length_c   1.000
_cell.angle_alpha   90.00
_cell.angle_beta   90.00
_cell.angle_gamma   90.00
#
_symmetry.space_group_name_H-M   'P 1'
#
loop_
_entity.id
_entity.type
_entity.pdbx_description
1 polymer ?
#
loop_
_entity_poly.entity_id
_entity_poly.type
_entity_poly.pdbx_seq_one_letter_code
_entity_poly.pdbx_strand_id
1 'polypeptide(L)'
;AISSIYAWDKPRYLQAVYGTDRSDHPGAKMALEGDADKTHLLGGTIEVLPQPKDPAFGKYVLTPLEVRALLAEKGWKRVVAFQTRNPLHRAHEYALVHGLQTLIRDGHDAGACLNPLIGETKGDDVPADVRMQTYEALLSNRSIGEGDSDPDLWGPRGEACSDRVILLGLDIKMFYGGPKEAVMHGIYRQNFGFTDIVIGRKHADAPFADGSAIWGDFDAQEIFNDLGGKLEISPLNVGFAAYYESMGRVDLTENHSDEKPVSISGKDVRAALQAGKPVDPRIMRESTSKILGARMSS
;
A
#
# COMPACT_ATOMS: atom_id res chain seq x y z
N ALA A 1 -20.77 -1.14 26.40
CA ALA A 1 -22.24 -1.24 26.46
C ALA A 1 -22.85 -0.65 25.19
N ILE A 2 -23.93 -1.24 24.65
CA ILE A 2 -24.64 -0.72 23.47
C ILE A 2 -25.42 0.54 23.87
N SER A 3 -25.20 1.64 23.15
CA SER A 3 -25.87 2.93 23.39
C SER A 3 -26.83 3.33 22.26
N SER A 4 -26.71 2.75 21.07
CA SER A 4 -27.53 3.11 19.91
C SER A 4 -27.68 1.95 18.93
N ILE A 5 -28.83 1.89 18.26
CA ILE A 5 -29.15 0.90 17.23
C ILE A 5 -29.74 1.65 16.03
N TYR A 6 -29.20 1.40 14.84
CA TYR A 6 -29.65 2.01 13.59
C TYR A 6 -29.96 0.94 12.56
N ALA A 7 -30.95 1.18 11.69
CA ALA A 7 -31.16 0.31 10.53
C ALA A 7 -29.94 0.37 9.60
N TRP A 8 -29.50 -0.78 9.08
CA TRP A 8 -28.41 -0.86 8.13
C TRP A 8 -28.94 -0.60 6.71
N ASP A 9 -28.95 0.67 6.30
CA ASP A 9 -29.28 1.09 4.94
C ASP A 9 -28.08 0.85 4.00
N LYS A 10 -27.99 -0.36 3.45
CA LYS A 10 -26.90 -0.80 2.56
C LYS A 10 -26.83 0.05 1.28
N PRO A 11 -27.94 0.34 0.56
CA PRO A 11 -27.89 1.23 -0.61
C PRO A 11 -27.34 2.61 -0.29
N ARG A 12 -27.77 3.24 0.81
CA ARG A 12 -27.22 4.53 1.23
C ARG A 12 -25.73 4.44 1.55
N TYR A 13 -25.29 3.37 2.21
CA TYR A 13 -23.88 3.12 2.47
C TYR A 13 -23.08 3.03 1.17
N LEU A 14 -23.59 2.33 0.14
CA LEU A 14 -22.90 2.22 -1.14
C LEU A 14 -22.73 3.56 -1.84
N GLN A 15 -23.81 4.33 -1.94
CA GLN A 15 -23.75 5.66 -2.54
C GLN A 15 -22.82 6.59 -1.74
N ALA A 16 -22.86 6.52 -0.41
CA ALA A 16 -22.05 7.38 0.45
C ALA A 16 -20.56 7.00 0.43
N VAL A 17 -20.20 5.72 0.40
CA VAL A 17 -18.79 5.27 0.50
C VAL A 17 -18.16 5.13 -0.88
N TYR A 18 -18.86 4.51 -1.82
CA TYR A 18 -18.34 4.18 -3.14
C TYR A 18 -18.72 5.17 -4.23
N GLY A 19 -19.70 6.05 -3.98
CA GLY A 19 -20.15 7.06 -4.95
C GLY A 19 -20.98 6.49 -6.10
N THR A 20 -21.42 5.24 -6.01
CA THR A 20 -22.16 4.51 -7.05
C THR A 20 -23.26 3.65 -6.42
N ASP A 21 -24.30 3.39 -7.21
CA ASP A 21 -25.39 2.45 -6.93
C ASP A 21 -25.12 1.04 -7.49
N ARG A 22 -24.11 0.91 -8.36
CA ARG A 22 -23.64 -0.39 -8.86
C ARG A 22 -23.14 -1.25 -7.71
N SER A 23 -23.45 -2.54 -7.77
CA SER A 23 -23.10 -3.51 -6.73
C SER A 23 -22.06 -4.54 -7.18
N ASP A 24 -21.63 -4.48 -8.44
CA ASP A 24 -20.72 -5.44 -9.05
C ASP A 24 -19.24 -5.10 -8.80
N HIS A 25 -18.90 -4.77 -7.55
CA HIS A 25 -17.54 -4.52 -7.08
C HIS A 25 -17.31 -5.09 -5.67
N PRO A 26 -16.06 -5.34 -5.24
CA PRO A 26 -15.77 -6.02 -3.97
C PRO A 26 -16.37 -5.33 -2.74
N GLY A 27 -16.33 -4.00 -2.72
CA GLY A 27 -16.90 -3.18 -1.66
C GLY A 27 -18.40 -3.41 -1.44
N ALA A 28 -19.18 -3.44 -2.52
CA ALA A 28 -20.61 -3.71 -2.43
C ALA A 28 -20.92 -5.15 -2.05
N LYS A 29 -20.16 -6.12 -2.56
CA LYS A 29 -20.32 -7.53 -2.17
C LYS A 29 -20.10 -7.75 -0.69
N MET A 30 -19.14 -7.06 -0.06
CA MET A 30 -18.97 -7.11 1.39
C MET A 30 -20.24 -6.70 2.13
N ALA A 31 -20.84 -5.57 1.76
CA ALA A 31 -22.05 -5.08 2.43
C ALA A 31 -23.32 -5.87 2.05
N LEU A 32 -23.51 -6.26 0.79
CA LEU A 32 -24.75 -6.85 0.30
C LEU A 32 -24.80 -8.37 0.45
N GLU A 33 -23.66 -9.05 0.24
CA GLU A 33 -23.56 -10.51 0.31
C GLU A 33 -22.97 -10.95 1.65
N GLY A 34 -21.85 -10.35 2.06
CA GLY A 34 -21.16 -10.70 3.31
C GLY A 34 -21.99 -10.38 4.56
N ASP A 35 -22.62 -9.21 4.55
CA ASP A 35 -23.49 -8.74 5.64
C ASP A 35 -24.99 -8.91 5.33
N ALA A 36 -25.35 -9.82 4.42
CA ALA A 36 -26.73 -9.96 3.91
C ALA A 36 -27.77 -10.08 5.03
N ASP A 37 -27.50 -10.90 6.04
CA ASP A 37 -28.36 -11.17 7.20
C ASP A 37 -28.30 -10.06 8.28
N LYS A 38 -27.36 -9.12 8.18
CA LYS A 38 -27.20 -8.02 9.12
C LYS A 38 -28.17 -6.88 8.79
N THR A 39 -29.09 -6.61 9.70
CA THR A 39 -30.17 -5.62 9.49
C THR A 39 -29.93 -4.30 10.24
N HIS A 40 -29.04 -4.28 11.23
CA HIS A 40 -28.81 -3.14 12.10
C HIS A 40 -27.32 -2.92 12.39
N LEU A 41 -26.97 -1.66 12.61
CA LEU A 41 -25.68 -1.21 13.14
C LEU A 41 -25.83 -0.94 14.63
N LEU A 42 -24.82 -1.32 15.41
CA LEU A 42 -24.77 -1.10 16.86
C LEU A 42 -23.68 -0.07 17.18
N GLY A 43 -24.02 0.95 17.95
CA GLY A 43 -23.07 1.93 18.48
C GLY A 43 -22.95 1.81 20.00
N GLY A 44 -21.77 2.09 20.53
CA GLY A 44 -21.49 2.07 21.96
C GLY A 44 -20.01 1.89 22.28
N THR A 45 -19.70 1.81 23.56
CA THR A 45 -18.34 1.55 24.05
C THR A 45 -18.00 0.07 23.88
N ILE A 46 -16.83 -0.19 23.28
CA ILE A 46 -16.27 -1.51 23.08
C ILE A 46 -15.08 -1.67 24.03
N GLU A 47 -15.03 -2.79 24.74
CA GLU A 47 -13.86 -3.26 25.46
C GLU A 47 -13.34 -4.49 24.72
N VAL A 48 -12.05 -4.48 24.38
CA VAL A 48 -11.44 -5.53 23.56
C VAL A 48 -10.33 -6.24 24.34
N LEU A 49 -10.24 -7.54 24.14
CA LEU A 49 -9.07 -8.30 24.56
C LEU A 49 -7.90 -8.02 23.60
N PRO A 50 -6.64 -8.22 24.04
CA PRO A 50 -5.50 -8.12 23.15
C PRO A 50 -5.67 -9.03 21.93
N GLN A 51 -5.39 -8.48 20.75
CA GLN A 51 -5.50 -9.22 19.51
C GLN A 51 -4.40 -10.30 19.44
N PRO A 52 -4.73 -11.56 19.10
CA PRO A 52 -3.74 -12.58 18.83
C PRO A 52 -2.81 -12.14 17.70
N LYS A 53 -1.50 -12.31 17.90
CA LYS A 53 -0.50 -12.05 16.87
C LYS A 53 -0.22 -13.33 16.09
N ASP A 54 -0.24 -13.24 14.76
CA ASP A 54 0.18 -14.35 13.91
C ASP A 54 1.67 -14.69 14.17
N PRO A 55 2.04 -15.96 14.40
CA PRO A 55 3.43 -16.32 14.68
C PRO A 55 4.42 -15.97 13.55
N ALA A 56 3.98 -15.94 12.30
CA ALA A 56 4.85 -15.70 11.15
C ALA A 56 5.19 -14.22 10.97
N PHE A 57 4.22 -13.31 11.16
CA PHE A 57 4.40 -11.88 10.86
C PHE A 57 3.96 -10.92 11.97
N GLY A 58 3.40 -11.42 13.07
CA GLY A 58 2.88 -10.62 14.18
C GLY A 58 3.92 -9.71 14.84
N LYS A 59 5.22 -10.02 14.71
CA LYS A 59 6.33 -9.16 15.16
C LYS A 59 6.35 -7.78 14.46
N TYR A 60 5.78 -7.66 13.27
CA TYR A 60 5.66 -6.41 12.53
C TYR A 60 4.40 -5.61 12.88
N VAL A 61 3.49 -6.19 13.67
CA VAL A 61 2.22 -5.58 14.06
C VAL A 61 2.41 -4.91 15.40
N LEU A 62 2.69 -3.62 15.33
CA LEU A 62 2.89 -2.76 16.48
C LEU A 62 1.67 -1.87 16.69
N THR A 63 1.39 -1.56 17.95
CA THR A 63 0.38 -0.56 18.33
C THR A 63 0.82 0.85 17.90
N PRO A 64 -0.11 1.82 17.79
CA PRO A 64 0.25 3.20 17.49
C PRO A 64 1.30 3.79 18.45
N LEU A 65 1.25 3.43 19.74
CA LEU A 65 2.22 3.88 20.74
C LEU A 65 3.62 3.32 20.48
N GLU A 66 3.71 2.01 20.21
CA GLU A 66 4.97 1.34 19.88
C GLU A 66 5.58 1.88 18.59
N VAL A 67 4.77 2.14 17.55
CA VAL A 67 5.27 2.74 16.30
C VAL A 67 5.79 4.15 16.55
N ARG A 68 5.07 4.99 17.29
CA ARG A 68 5.57 6.33 17.65
C ARG A 68 6.90 6.28 18.41
N ALA A 69 7.03 5.34 19.34
CA ALA A 69 8.28 5.14 20.08
C ALA A 69 9.43 4.71 19.14
N LEU A 70 9.17 3.75 18.24
CA LEU A 70 10.14 3.29 17.24
C LEU A 70 10.57 4.43 16.31
N LEU A 71 9.62 5.23 15.80
CA LEU A 71 9.93 6.36 14.92
C LEU A 71 10.73 7.45 15.64
N ALA A 72 10.43 7.69 16.93
CA ALA A 72 11.20 8.62 17.75
C ALA A 72 12.64 8.12 18.01
N GLU A 73 12.82 6.82 18.24
CA GLU A 73 14.15 6.19 18.39
C GLU A 73 14.99 6.30 17.11
N LYS A 74 14.37 6.17 15.94
CA LYS A 74 15.05 6.38 14.65
C LYS A 74 15.53 7.81 14.44
N GLY A 75 14.97 8.79 15.17
CA GLY A 75 15.36 10.20 15.10
C GLY A 75 14.85 10.95 13.86
N TRP A 76 14.14 10.27 12.95
CA TRP A 76 13.64 10.85 11.71
C TRP A 76 12.62 11.97 11.99
N LYS A 77 12.77 13.09 11.27
CA LYS A 77 11.86 14.25 11.36
C LYS A 77 10.63 14.09 10.48
N ARG A 78 10.76 13.34 9.38
CA ARG A 78 9.66 13.01 8.47
C ARG A 78 9.70 11.51 8.20
N VAL A 79 8.53 10.88 8.16
CA VAL A 79 8.41 9.46 7.87
C VAL A 79 7.28 9.25 6.88
N VAL A 80 7.63 8.74 5.70
CA VAL A 80 6.66 8.41 4.66
C VAL A 80 6.24 6.95 4.76
N ALA A 81 4.95 6.70 4.84
CA ALA A 81 4.38 5.36 4.79
C ALA A 81 3.95 4.99 3.36
N PHE A 82 4.24 3.77 2.94
CA PHE A 82 3.74 3.19 1.70
C PHE A 82 2.80 2.03 1.97
N GLN A 83 1.52 2.25 1.69
CA GLN A 83 0.47 1.23 1.77
C GLN A 83 0.60 0.27 0.58
N THR A 84 0.59 -1.03 0.86
CA THR A 84 0.43 -2.06 -0.17
C THR A 84 -0.37 -3.25 0.35
N ARG A 85 -1.05 -3.95 -0.54
CA ARG A 85 -1.64 -5.28 -0.29
C ARG A 85 -1.04 -6.37 -1.18
N ASN A 86 -0.12 -5.99 -2.07
CA ASN A 86 0.46 -6.86 -3.10
C ASN A 86 1.97 -7.02 -2.87
N PRO A 87 2.58 -8.15 -3.28
CA PRO A 87 4.02 -8.21 -3.47
C PRO A 87 4.52 -7.04 -4.34
N LEU A 88 5.72 -6.53 -4.06
CA LEU A 88 6.22 -5.37 -4.78
C LEU A 88 6.75 -5.77 -6.16
N HIS A 89 6.24 -5.10 -7.18
CA HIS A 89 6.96 -4.91 -8.44
C HIS A 89 7.91 -3.72 -8.25
N ARG A 90 8.94 -3.61 -9.08
CA ARG A 90 9.90 -2.49 -9.02
C ARG A 90 9.23 -1.12 -9.18
N ALA A 91 8.15 -1.02 -9.96
CA ALA A 91 7.34 0.20 -10.04
C ALA A 91 6.68 0.59 -8.71
N HIS A 92 6.11 -0.39 -7.98
CA HIS A 92 5.52 -0.15 -6.65
C HIS A 92 6.59 0.17 -5.61
N GLU A 93 7.71 -0.55 -5.65
CA GLU A 93 8.89 -0.27 -4.83
C GLU A 93 9.39 1.16 -5.06
N TYR A 94 9.45 1.60 -6.32
CA TYR A 94 9.90 2.94 -6.67
C TYR A 94 9.01 4.04 -6.10
N ALA A 95 7.72 3.82 -5.89
CA ALA A 95 6.88 4.83 -5.24
C ALA A 95 7.31 5.12 -3.79
N LEU A 96 7.75 4.09 -3.04
CA LEU A 96 8.36 4.25 -1.71
C LEU A 96 9.72 4.95 -1.80
N VAL A 97 10.56 4.53 -2.74
CA VAL A 97 11.89 5.13 -2.98
C VAL A 97 11.76 6.60 -3.35
N HIS A 98 10.90 6.92 -4.30
CA HIS A 98 10.61 8.28 -4.74
C HIS A 98 10.10 9.12 -3.57
N GLY A 99 9.11 8.63 -2.81
CA GLY A 99 8.57 9.36 -1.66
C GLY A 99 9.64 9.69 -0.61
N LEU A 100 10.51 8.74 -0.28
CA LEU A 100 11.63 8.99 0.63
C LEU A 100 12.60 10.05 0.09
N GLN A 101 13.01 9.91 -1.18
CA GLN A 101 13.97 10.81 -1.79
C GLN A 101 13.44 12.22 -1.96
N THR A 102 12.14 12.38 -2.23
CA THR A 102 11.48 13.69 -2.28
C THR A 102 11.63 14.41 -0.93
N LEU A 103 11.30 13.76 0.18
CA LEU A 103 11.47 14.35 1.50
C LEU A 103 12.93 14.69 1.83
N ILE A 104 13.89 13.85 1.44
CA ILE A 104 15.31 14.12 1.65
C ILE A 104 15.78 15.31 0.79
N ARG A 105 15.34 15.41 -0.46
CA ARG A 105 15.64 16.56 -1.35
C ARG A 105 15.06 17.86 -0.82
N ASP A 106 13.93 17.80 -0.14
CA ASP A 106 13.31 18.94 0.57
C ASP A 106 14.09 19.33 1.86
N GLY A 107 15.20 18.65 2.14
CA GLY A 107 16.08 18.96 3.28
C GLY A 107 15.66 18.30 4.59
N HIS A 108 14.73 17.34 4.56
CA HIS A 108 14.31 16.64 5.76
C HIS A 108 15.21 15.45 6.08
N ASP A 109 15.52 15.26 7.37
CA ASP A 109 16.01 13.97 7.86
C ASP A 109 14.85 12.98 7.87
N ALA A 110 14.67 12.26 6.76
CA ALA A 110 13.50 11.44 6.52
C ALA A 110 13.81 9.95 6.55
N GLY A 111 12.79 9.15 6.86
CA GLY A 111 12.77 7.72 6.66
C GLY A 111 11.47 7.24 6.03
N ALA A 112 11.42 5.95 5.75
CA ALA A 112 10.36 5.33 4.99
C ALA A 112 9.85 4.07 5.71
N CYS A 113 8.55 3.82 5.61
CA CYS A 113 7.95 2.60 6.11
C CYS A 113 7.23 1.89 4.97
N LEU A 114 7.74 0.72 4.59
CA LEU A 114 6.94 -0.26 3.87
C LEU A 114 5.85 -0.74 4.82
N ASN A 115 4.61 -0.34 4.57
CA ASN A 115 3.51 -0.51 5.51
C ASN A 115 2.36 -1.35 4.93
N PRO A 116 2.59 -2.65 4.71
CA PRO A 116 1.61 -3.53 4.07
C PRO A 116 0.38 -3.75 4.95
N LEU A 117 -0.77 -3.86 4.30
CA LEU A 117 -2.01 -4.35 4.90
C LEU A 117 -1.95 -5.88 5.01
N ILE A 118 -2.08 -6.40 6.22
CA ILE A 118 -1.97 -7.83 6.51
C ILE A 118 -3.27 -8.46 7.03
N GLY A 119 -4.30 -7.64 7.25
CA GLY A 119 -5.64 -8.09 7.63
C GLY A 119 -6.42 -8.67 6.44
N GLU A 120 -7.74 -8.74 6.59
CA GLU A 120 -8.65 -9.35 5.60
C GLU A 120 -8.55 -8.68 4.22
N THR A 121 -8.26 -9.48 3.20
CA THR A 121 -8.23 -9.11 1.78
C THR A 121 -9.19 -10.00 0.98
N LYS A 122 -9.51 -9.61 -0.27
CA LYS A 122 -10.30 -10.44 -1.19
C LYS A 122 -9.61 -11.78 -1.51
N GLY A 123 -10.40 -12.81 -1.82
CA GLY A 123 -9.95 -14.20 -1.87
C GLY A 123 -8.91 -14.57 -2.95
N ASP A 124 -8.68 -13.72 -3.95
CA ASP A 124 -7.64 -13.93 -4.98
C ASP A 124 -6.31 -13.19 -4.70
N ASP A 125 -6.20 -12.47 -3.57
CA ASP A 125 -4.96 -11.82 -3.15
C ASP A 125 -3.96 -12.85 -2.57
N VAL A 126 -2.66 -12.57 -2.71
CA VAL A 126 -1.60 -13.43 -2.16
C VAL A 126 -1.71 -13.46 -0.62
N PRO A 127 -1.63 -14.63 0.04
CA PRO A 127 -1.67 -14.75 1.49
C PRO A 127 -0.67 -13.83 2.21
N ALA A 128 -1.05 -13.30 3.37
CA ALA A 128 -0.27 -12.31 4.11
C ALA A 128 1.12 -12.83 4.52
N ASP A 129 1.22 -14.09 4.94
CA ASP A 129 2.48 -14.76 5.29
C ASP A 129 3.47 -14.76 4.11
N VAL A 130 3.00 -15.13 2.91
CA VAL A 130 3.81 -15.14 1.69
C VAL A 130 4.21 -13.71 1.30
N ARG A 131 3.29 -12.75 1.37
CA ARG A 131 3.62 -11.34 1.09
C ARG A 131 4.68 -10.81 2.05
N MET A 132 4.55 -11.10 3.35
CA MET A 132 5.51 -10.68 4.36
C MET A 132 6.90 -11.27 4.10
N GLN A 133 7.00 -12.54 3.70
CA GLN A 133 8.28 -13.13 3.28
C GLN A 133 8.94 -12.35 2.12
N THR A 134 8.15 -11.88 1.13
CA THR A 134 8.71 -11.07 0.04
C THR A 134 9.29 -9.76 0.55
N TYR A 135 8.59 -9.06 1.45
CA TYR A 135 9.06 -7.81 2.04
C TYR A 135 10.29 -8.02 2.91
N GLU A 136 10.30 -9.05 3.76
CA GLU A 136 11.46 -9.41 4.59
C GLU A 136 12.70 -9.67 3.73
N ALA A 137 12.55 -10.36 2.60
CA ALA A 137 13.64 -10.63 1.68
C ALA A 137 14.18 -9.36 1.03
N LEU A 138 13.31 -8.40 0.66
CA LEU A 138 13.72 -7.11 0.10
C LEU A 138 14.55 -6.29 1.11
N LEU A 139 14.14 -6.27 2.38
CA LEU A 139 14.84 -5.54 3.43
C LEU A 139 16.15 -6.24 3.81
N SER A 140 16.12 -7.56 4.02
CA SER A 140 17.29 -8.35 4.45
C SER A 140 18.40 -8.35 3.40
N ASN A 141 18.03 -8.41 2.11
CA ASN A 141 18.97 -8.31 1.01
C ASN A 141 19.39 -6.86 0.69
N ARG A 142 18.84 -5.87 1.41
CA ARG A 142 19.08 -4.44 1.18
C ARG A 142 18.73 -3.98 -0.23
N SER A 143 17.81 -4.68 -0.91
CA SER A 143 17.53 -4.47 -2.34
C SER A 143 16.52 -3.35 -2.63
N ILE A 144 15.90 -2.76 -1.60
CA ILE A 144 15.00 -1.61 -1.80
C ILE A 144 15.78 -0.42 -2.34
N GLY A 145 15.37 0.06 -3.51
CA GLY A 145 16.01 1.14 -4.24
C GLY A 145 17.27 0.74 -4.99
N GLU A 146 17.65 -0.54 -5.01
CA GLU A 146 18.86 -1.00 -5.71
C GLU A 146 18.73 -0.76 -7.22
N GLY A 147 19.61 0.07 -7.77
CA GLY A 147 19.58 0.49 -9.18
C GLY A 147 18.49 1.50 -9.53
N ASP A 148 17.53 1.76 -8.64
CA ASP A 148 16.41 2.69 -8.89
C ASP A 148 16.51 3.99 -8.08
N SER A 149 17.25 3.96 -6.96
CA SER A 149 17.54 5.13 -6.15
C SER A 149 18.60 6.02 -6.80
N ASP A 150 18.57 7.31 -6.46
CA ASP A 150 19.43 8.36 -7.00
C ASP A 150 20.82 8.32 -6.34
N PRO A 151 21.86 7.88 -7.05
CA PRO A 151 23.19 7.74 -6.46
C PRO A 151 23.79 9.08 -6.02
N ASP A 152 23.42 10.20 -6.65
CA ASP A 152 23.93 11.52 -6.30
C ASP A 152 23.33 12.03 -4.99
N LEU A 153 22.12 11.57 -4.65
CA LEU A 153 21.47 11.85 -3.38
C LEU A 153 22.06 11.00 -2.24
N TRP A 154 22.33 9.72 -2.50
CA TRP A 154 22.75 8.76 -1.48
C TRP A 154 24.27 8.72 -1.25
N GLY A 155 25.07 8.88 -2.30
CA GLY A 155 26.54 8.80 -2.25
C GLY A 155 27.17 9.72 -1.20
N PRO A 156 26.89 11.03 -1.19
CA PRO A 156 27.42 11.97 -0.19
C PRO A 156 27.00 11.66 1.26
N ARG A 157 25.91 10.90 1.45
CA ARG A 157 25.42 10.51 2.78
C ARG A 157 26.14 9.30 3.35
N GLY A 158 26.81 8.51 2.52
CA GLY A 158 27.40 7.23 2.93
C GLY A 158 26.35 6.20 3.38
N GLU A 159 25.10 6.36 2.93
CA GLU A 159 23.94 5.53 3.25
C GLU A 159 23.33 5.01 1.94
N ALA A 160 22.62 3.88 1.99
CA ALA A 160 21.76 3.43 0.90
C ALA A 160 20.29 3.70 1.22
N CYS A 161 19.42 3.73 0.20
CA CYS A 161 17.98 3.86 0.39
C CYS A 161 17.41 2.85 1.40
N SER A 162 17.90 1.62 1.36
CA SER A 162 17.46 0.55 2.26
C SER A 162 17.83 0.76 3.73
N ASP A 163 18.83 1.60 4.06
CA ASP A 163 19.17 1.94 5.46
C ASP A 163 18.07 2.75 6.16
N ARG A 164 17.25 3.44 5.37
CA ARG A 164 16.20 4.33 5.85
C ARG A 164 14.79 3.76 5.69
N VAL A 165 14.67 2.46 5.41
CA VAL A 165 13.38 1.78 5.23
C VAL A 165 13.14 0.79 6.36
N ILE A 166 11.99 0.92 7.04
CA ILE A 166 11.48 -0.07 7.99
C ILE A 166 10.25 -0.80 7.43
N LEU A 167 9.94 -1.96 8.01
CA LEU A 167 8.76 -2.76 7.70
C LEU A 167 7.86 -2.81 8.94
N LEU A 168 6.61 -2.39 8.78
CA LEU A 168 5.57 -2.50 9.80
C LEU A 168 4.28 -2.98 9.16
N GLY A 169 3.65 -4.02 9.68
CA GLY A 169 2.35 -4.48 9.21
C GLY A 169 1.23 -3.61 9.77
N LEU A 170 0.21 -3.34 8.96
CA LEU A 170 -1.04 -2.74 9.41
C LEU A 170 -2.16 -3.77 9.31
N ASP A 171 -2.68 -4.18 10.46
CA ASP A 171 -3.78 -5.13 10.53
C ASP A 171 -5.12 -4.40 10.45
N ILE A 172 -5.56 -4.19 9.21
CA ILE A 172 -6.85 -3.59 8.88
C ILE A 172 -7.50 -4.39 7.75
N LYS A 173 -8.83 -4.32 7.68
CA LYS A 173 -9.60 -4.82 6.53
C LYS A 173 -9.47 -3.87 5.34
N MET A 174 -9.34 -4.42 4.14
CA MET A 174 -9.40 -3.65 2.90
C MET A 174 -10.87 -3.48 2.46
N PHE A 175 -11.32 -2.24 2.27
CA PHE A 175 -12.71 -1.91 1.88
C PHE A 175 -12.89 -1.71 0.37
N TYR A 176 -11.79 -1.57 -0.37
CA TYR A 176 -11.77 -1.21 -1.79
C TYR A 176 -12.57 0.08 -2.08
N GLY A 177 -12.46 1.05 -1.17
CA GLY A 177 -13.22 2.30 -1.12
C GLY A 177 -12.51 3.49 -1.78
N GLY A 178 -11.47 3.24 -2.58
CA GLY A 178 -10.83 4.24 -3.42
C GLY A 178 -10.47 5.52 -2.67
N PRO A 179 -10.94 6.70 -3.11
CA PRO A 179 -10.63 7.97 -2.47
C PRO A 179 -10.96 8.02 -0.97
N LYS A 180 -12.13 7.55 -0.54
CA LYS A 180 -12.50 7.60 0.89
C LYS A 180 -11.64 6.69 1.74
N GLU A 181 -11.25 5.54 1.20
CA GLU A 181 -10.31 4.64 1.87
C GLU A 181 -8.88 5.20 1.87
N ALA A 182 -8.47 5.99 0.88
CA ALA A 182 -7.20 6.70 0.89
C ALA A 182 -7.11 7.68 2.08
N VAL A 183 -8.19 8.41 2.37
CA VAL A 183 -8.30 9.28 3.55
C VAL A 183 -8.26 8.45 4.84
N MET A 184 -8.98 7.32 4.91
CA MET A 184 -8.92 6.40 6.06
C MET A 184 -7.50 5.89 6.30
N HIS A 185 -6.80 5.50 5.23
CA HIS A 185 -5.39 5.12 5.30
C HIS A 185 -4.54 6.26 5.84
N GLY A 186 -4.73 7.49 5.38
CA GLY A 186 -4.06 8.68 5.92
C GLY A 186 -4.29 8.83 7.43
N ILE A 187 -5.54 8.79 7.88
CA ILE A 187 -5.90 8.92 9.31
C ILE A 187 -5.19 7.85 10.16
N TYR A 188 -5.19 6.60 9.72
CA TYR A 188 -4.50 5.53 10.45
C TYR A 188 -3.01 5.82 10.54
N ARG A 189 -2.37 6.23 9.45
CA ARG A 189 -0.92 6.51 9.45
C ARG A 189 -0.57 7.72 10.32
N GLN A 190 -1.42 8.75 10.31
CA GLN A 190 -1.30 9.88 11.21
C GLN A 190 -1.34 9.45 12.68
N ASN A 191 -2.27 8.55 13.03
CA ASN A 191 -2.40 8.04 14.39
C ASN A 191 -1.18 7.21 14.83
N PHE A 192 -0.50 6.56 13.89
CA PHE A 192 0.75 5.82 14.11
C PHE A 192 2.00 6.73 14.12
N GLY A 193 1.86 8.01 13.80
CA GLY A 193 2.95 9.00 13.85
C GLY A 193 3.72 9.18 12.54
N PHE A 194 3.23 8.64 11.43
CA PHE A 194 3.76 8.97 10.11
C PHE A 194 3.37 10.40 9.73
N THR A 195 4.28 11.11 9.07
CA THR A 195 4.06 12.49 8.61
C THR A 195 3.55 12.54 7.19
N ASP A 196 3.86 11.51 6.41
CA ASP A 196 3.55 11.45 4.98
C ASP A 196 3.01 10.08 4.62
N ILE A 197 2.15 10.03 3.60
CA ILE A 197 1.66 8.78 3.02
C ILE A 197 1.76 8.86 1.50
N VAL A 198 2.38 7.86 0.88
CA VAL A 198 2.38 7.75 -0.58
C VAL A 198 0.97 7.45 -1.06
N ILE A 199 0.45 8.30 -1.95
CA ILE A 199 -0.81 8.07 -2.67
C ILE A 199 -0.47 7.93 -4.15
N GLY A 200 -0.47 6.70 -4.64
CA GLY A 200 -0.28 6.39 -6.05
C GLY A 200 -1.57 6.51 -6.86
N ARG A 201 -1.47 6.20 -8.14
CA ARG A 201 -2.63 6.00 -9.01
C ARG A 201 -3.56 4.91 -8.46
N LYS A 202 -4.88 5.15 -8.55
CA LYS A 202 -5.93 4.18 -8.18
C LYS A 202 -5.73 3.58 -6.78
N HIS A 203 -5.29 4.42 -5.84
CA HIS A 203 -5.05 4.01 -4.45
C HIS A 203 -6.34 3.45 -3.84
N ALA A 204 -6.25 2.27 -3.25
CA ALA A 204 -7.39 1.55 -2.66
C ALA A 204 -8.57 1.26 -3.61
N ASP A 205 -8.34 1.29 -4.92
CA ASP A 205 -9.37 1.05 -5.94
C ASP A 205 -9.61 -0.46 -6.20
N ALA A 206 -10.80 -0.77 -6.70
CA ALA A 206 -11.15 -2.01 -7.38
C ALA A 206 -12.13 -1.70 -8.53
N PRO A 207 -11.92 -2.27 -9.73
CA PRO A 207 -12.83 -2.05 -10.84
C PRO A 207 -14.16 -2.78 -10.62
N PHE A 208 -15.16 -2.39 -11.40
CA PHE A 208 -16.37 -3.18 -11.58
C PHE A 208 -16.07 -4.53 -12.24
N ALA A 209 -17.05 -5.44 -12.24
CA ALA A 209 -16.89 -6.80 -12.79
C ALA A 209 -16.59 -6.81 -14.31
N ASP A 210 -17.02 -5.77 -15.03
CA ASP A 210 -16.72 -5.56 -16.45
C ASP A 210 -15.32 -4.94 -16.70
N GLY A 211 -14.56 -4.63 -15.64
CA GLY A 211 -13.25 -4.01 -15.71
C GLY A 211 -13.26 -2.48 -15.82
N SER A 212 -14.43 -1.85 -15.91
CA SER A 212 -14.55 -0.39 -15.88
C SER A 212 -14.18 0.17 -14.51
N ALA A 213 -13.64 1.38 -14.49
CA ALA A 213 -13.20 2.03 -13.26
C ALA A 213 -14.38 2.62 -12.49
N ILE A 214 -14.33 2.58 -11.16
CA ILE A 214 -15.28 3.28 -10.29
C ILE A 214 -14.90 4.76 -10.19
N TRP A 215 -13.60 5.03 -10.05
CA TRP A 215 -13.01 6.37 -9.92
C TRP A 215 -11.99 6.64 -11.02
N GLY A 216 -11.66 7.92 -11.21
CA GLY A 216 -10.53 8.36 -12.02
C GLY A 216 -9.18 7.91 -11.44
N ASP A 217 -8.13 8.04 -12.26
CA ASP A 217 -6.80 7.54 -11.93
C ASP A 217 -6.17 8.24 -10.72
N PHE A 218 -6.55 9.50 -10.46
CA PHE A 218 -5.99 10.35 -9.41
C PHE A 218 -7.00 10.87 -8.39
N ASP A 219 -8.27 10.45 -8.45
CA ASP A 219 -9.32 10.91 -7.50
C ASP A 219 -8.92 10.67 -6.03
N ALA A 220 -8.15 9.61 -5.76
CA ALA A 220 -7.64 9.31 -4.42
C ALA A 220 -6.56 10.27 -3.91
N GLN A 221 -5.87 10.97 -4.82
CA GLN A 221 -4.97 12.07 -4.50
C GLN A 221 -5.76 13.35 -4.27
N GLU A 222 -6.73 13.63 -5.16
CA GLU A 222 -7.50 14.86 -5.17
C GLU A 222 -8.42 15.02 -3.94
N ILE A 223 -8.95 13.92 -3.41
CA ILE A 223 -9.84 13.96 -2.23
C ILE A 223 -9.20 14.62 -1.00
N PHE A 224 -7.87 14.60 -0.86
CA PHE A 224 -7.19 15.27 0.24
C PHE A 224 -7.31 16.81 0.18
N ASN A 225 -7.67 17.38 -0.97
CA ASN A 225 -7.90 18.81 -1.15
C ASN A 225 -9.33 19.25 -0.76
N ASP A 226 -10.27 18.31 -0.67
CA ASP A 226 -11.69 18.57 -0.40
C ASP A 226 -12.16 17.82 0.86
N LEU A 227 -11.40 17.97 1.94
CA LEU A 227 -11.76 17.42 3.24
C LEU A 227 -12.59 18.43 4.03
N GLY A 228 -13.66 17.95 4.67
CA GLY A 228 -14.45 18.75 5.63
C GLY A 228 -13.70 19.11 6.92
N GLY A 229 -12.40 18.83 7.00
CA GLY A 229 -11.52 19.08 8.14
C GLY A 229 -10.05 18.98 7.72
N LYS A 230 -9.13 19.17 8.66
CA LYS A 230 -7.69 19.12 8.39
C LYS A 230 -7.07 17.81 8.89
N LEU A 231 -6.22 17.21 8.06
CA LEU A 231 -5.28 16.17 8.47
C LEU A 231 -3.89 16.78 8.64
N GLU A 232 -3.13 16.29 9.62
CA GLU A 232 -1.73 16.63 9.83
C GLU A 232 -0.78 15.77 8.98
N ILE A 233 -1.22 14.56 8.59
CA ILE A 233 -0.50 13.77 7.59
C ILE A 233 -0.61 14.41 6.21
N SER A 234 0.50 14.46 5.48
CA SER A 234 0.55 14.99 4.12
C SER A 234 0.48 13.84 3.09
N PRO A 235 -0.38 13.93 2.07
CA PRO A 235 -0.30 13.01 0.94
C PRO A 235 0.94 13.33 0.10
N LEU A 236 1.76 12.32 -0.18
CA LEU A 236 2.85 12.38 -1.14
C LEU A 236 2.38 11.68 -2.42
N ASN A 237 1.91 12.48 -3.37
CA ASN A 237 1.34 11.98 -4.61
C ASN A 237 2.45 11.47 -5.54
N VAL A 238 2.28 10.25 -6.04
CA VAL A 238 3.21 9.63 -6.98
C VAL A 238 2.46 9.24 -8.25
N GLY A 239 3.00 9.68 -9.39
CA GLY A 239 2.48 9.35 -10.71
C GLY A 239 2.72 7.89 -11.10
N PHE A 240 2.58 7.62 -12.40
CA PHE A 240 2.95 6.33 -12.94
C PHE A 240 4.46 6.16 -12.88
N ALA A 241 4.93 4.95 -12.54
CA ALA A 241 6.33 4.60 -12.55
C ALA A 241 6.55 3.33 -13.38
N ALA A 242 7.64 3.29 -14.13
CA ALA A 242 7.99 2.13 -14.93
C ALA A 242 9.49 2.09 -15.22
N TYR A 243 9.99 0.92 -15.64
CA TYR A 243 11.40 0.73 -15.98
C TYR A 243 11.68 1.22 -17.41
N TYR A 244 12.75 1.99 -17.59
CA TYR A 244 13.19 2.50 -18.89
C TYR A 244 14.57 1.94 -19.24
N GLU A 245 14.70 1.29 -20.40
CA GLU A 245 15.97 0.70 -20.85
C GLU A 245 17.06 1.73 -21.09
N SER A 246 16.68 2.90 -21.59
CA SER A 246 17.56 4.05 -21.84
C SER A 246 18.36 4.46 -20.60
N MET A 247 17.75 4.35 -19.42
CA MET A 247 18.34 4.71 -18.13
C MET A 247 18.79 3.52 -17.29
N GLY A 248 18.33 2.31 -17.61
CA GLY A 248 18.59 1.13 -16.81
C GLY A 248 17.92 1.11 -15.43
N ARG A 249 16.86 1.90 -15.22
CA ARG A 249 16.17 2.04 -13.93
C ARG A 249 14.68 2.38 -14.06
N VAL A 250 13.96 2.27 -12.96
CA VAL A 250 12.59 2.77 -12.80
C VAL A 250 12.60 4.27 -12.59
N ASP A 251 11.66 4.95 -13.26
CA ASP A 251 11.39 6.37 -13.02
C ASP A 251 9.91 6.71 -13.29
N LEU A 252 9.51 7.94 -12.97
CA LEU A 252 8.18 8.45 -13.24
C LEU A 252 7.97 8.63 -14.74
N THR A 253 6.85 8.13 -15.27
CA THR A 253 6.60 8.12 -16.71
C THR A 253 6.45 9.52 -17.30
N GLU A 254 6.05 10.51 -16.48
CA GLU A 254 5.94 11.90 -16.90
C GLU A 254 7.28 12.52 -17.32
N ASN A 255 8.40 11.99 -16.82
CA ASN A 255 9.74 12.40 -17.23
C ASN A 255 10.15 11.82 -18.59
N HIS A 256 9.34 10.89 -19.14
CA HIS A 256 9.70 10.05 -20.28
C HIS A 256 8.54 9.96 -21.29
N SER A 257 7.96 11.11 -21.66
CA SER A 257 6.79 11.17 -22.57
C SER A 257 7.04 10.53 -23.94
N ASP A 258 8.29 10.55 -24.39
CA ASP A 258 8.69 10.10 -25.72
C ASP A 258 9.26 8.67 -25.75
N GLU A 259 9.30 8.02 -24.58
CA GLU A 259 9.87 6.69 -24.43
C GLU A 259 8.82 5.66 -23.99
N LYS A 260 8.96 4.45 -24.51
CA LYS A 260 8.12 3.33 -24.09
C LYS A 260 8.78 2.59 -22.93
N PRO A 261 8.11 2.45 -21.78
CA PRO A 261 8.66 1.68 -20.68
C PRO A 261 8.67 0.18 -21.00
N VAL A 262 9.55 -0.55 -20.33
CA VAL A 262 9.49 -2.00 -20.27
C VAL A 262 8.19 -2.40 -19.58
N SER A 263 7.39 -3.21 -20.27
CA SER A 263 6.13 -3.73 -19.77
C SER A 263 6.06 -5.22 -20.00
N ILE A 264 5.53 -5.93 -19.00
CA ILE A 264 5.19 -7.35 -19.08
C ILE A 264 3.72 -7.50 -18.70
N SER A 265 2.99 -8.33 -19.43
CA SER A 265 1.58 -8.54 -19.09
C SER A 265 1.46 -9.29 -17.76
N GLY A 266 0.41 -9.02 -16.99
CA GLY A 266 0.14 -9.79 -15.76
C GLY A 266 -0.02 -11.29 -16.04
N LYS A 267 -0.47 -11.65 -17.24
CA LYS A 267 -0.55 -13.04 -17.72
C LYS A 267 0.86 -13.67 -17.82
N ASP A 268 1.82 -12.95 -18.39
CA ASP A 268 3.18 -13.46 -18.55
C ASP A 268 3.93 -13.55 -17.22
N VAL A 269 3.72 -12.58 -16.32
CA VAL A 269 4.23 -12.66 -14.94
C VAL A 269 3.68 -13.91 -14.25
N ARG A 270 2.36 -14.12 -14.31
CA ARG A 270 1.72 -15.30 -13.70
C ARG A 270 2.24 -16.60 -14.33
N ALA A 271 2.40 -16.65 -15.65
CA ALA A 271 2.92 -17.82 -16.34
C ALA A 271 4.37 -18.14 -15.95
N ALA A 272 5.23 -17.12 -15.81
CA ALA A 272 6.61 -17.29 -15.34
C ALA A 272 6.64 -17.87 -13.92
N LEU A 273 5.86 -17.29 -12.99
CA LEU A 273 5.77 -17.75 -11.61
C LEU A 273 5.23 -19.19 -11.51
N GLN A 274 4.19 -19.54 -12.27
CA GLN A 274 3.64 -20.90 -12.32
C GLN A 274 4.64 -21.93 -12.88
N ALA A 275 5.48 -21.51 -13.81
CA ALA A 275 6.53 -22.35 -14.38
C ALA A 275 7.80 -22.43 -13.51
N GLY A 276 7.80 -21.79 -12.32
CA GLY A 276 8.99 -21.70 -11.46
C GLY A 276 10.15 -20.92 -12.09
N LYS A 277 9.88 -20.11 -13.11
CA LYS A 277 10.88 -19.28 -13.81
C LYS A 277 10.96 -17.90 -13.16
N PRO A 278 12.15 -17.28 -13.11
CA PRO A 278 12.27 -15.92 -12.65
C PRO A 278 11.48 -14.97 -13.56
N VAL A 279 10.72 -14.06 -12.94
CA VAL A 279 10.15 -12.91 -13.62
C VAL A 279 11.28 -11.96 -14.03
N ASP A 280 11.09 -11.20 -15.10
CA ASP A 280 12.06 -10.21 -15.58
C ASP A 280 12.53 -9.30 -14.42
N PRO A 281 13.85 -9.23 -14.13
CA PRO A 281 14.40 -8.44 -13.02
C PRO A 281 14.17 -6.93 -13.17
N ARG A 282 13.77 -6.46 -14.36
CA ARG A 282 13.34 -5.07 -14.61
C ARG A 282 11.95 -4.78 -14.06
N ILE A 283 11.17 -5.81 -13.77
CA ILE A 283 9.79 -5.72 -13.28
C ILE A 283 9.69 -6.16 -11.83
N MET A 284 10.40 -7.22 -11.43
CA MET A 284 10.28 -7.78 -10.08
C MET A 284 11.64 -8.27 -9.60
N ARG A 285 11.98 -7.97 -8.34
CA ARG A 285 13.22 -8.45 -7.73
C ARG A 285 13.25 -9.98 -7.71
N GLU A 286 14.42 -10.57 -7.95
CA GLU A 286 14.58 -12.02 -8.04
C GLU A 286 14.15 -12.73 -6.74
N SER A 287 14.44 -12.15 -5.57
CA SER A 287 14.01 -12.68 -4.27
C SER A 287 12.49 -12.79 -4.16
N THR A 288 11.77 -11.75 -4.59
CA THR A 288 10.30 -11.74 -4.61
C THR A 288 9.77 -12.77 -5.61
N SER A 289 10.35 -12.83 -6.81
CA SER A 289 9.94 -13.82 -7.83
C SER A 289 10.13 -15.26 -7.36
N LYS A 290 11.23 -15.57 -6.67
CA LYS A 290 11.51 -16.92 -6.14
C LYS A 290 10.49 -17.34 -5.08
N ILE A 291 10.18 -16.46 -4.14
CA ILE A 291 9.21 -16.71 -3.06
C ILE A 291 7.81 -16.94 -3.64
N LEU A 292 7.39 -16.08 -4.57
CA LEU A 292 6.08 -16.21 -5.22
C LEU A 292 6.00 -17.48 -6.08
N GLY A 293 7.05 -17.80 -6.84
CA GLY A 293 7.10 -19.01 -7.66
C GLY A 293 6.99 -20.29 -6.83
N ALA A 294 7.74 -20.37 -5.72
CA ALA A 294 7.68 -21.51 -4.80
C ALA A 294 6.27 -21.75 -4.24
N ARG A 295 5.54 -20.68 -3.91
CA ARG A 295 4.14 -20.79 -3.43
C ARG A 295 3.16 -21.25 -4.51
N MET A 296 3.38 -20.87 -5.77
CA MET A 296 2.49 -21.28 -6.87
C MET A 296 2.72 -22.73 -7.30
N SER A 297 3.89 -23.30 -7.01
CA SER A 297 4.22 -24.72 -7.26
C SER A 297 3.81 -25.67 -6.13
N SER A 298 3.42 -25.14 -4.96
CA SER A 298 2.96 -25.90 -3.77
C SER A 298 1.44 -25.96 -3.67
#